data_AF-A0A9X8M7V4-F1
#
_entry.id   AF-A0A9X8M7V4-F1
#
_cell.length_a   1.000
_cell.length_b   1.000
_cell.length_c   1.000
_cell.angle_alpha   90.00
_cell.angle_beta   90.00
_cell.angle_gamma   90.00
#
_symmetry.space_group_name_H-M   'P 1'
#
loop_
_entity.id
_entity.type
_entity.pdbx_description
1 polymer ?
#
loop_
_entity_poly.entity_id
_entity_poly.type
_entity_poly.pdbx_seq_one_letter_code
_entity_poly.pdbx_strand_id
1 'polypeptide(L)'
;MENNNCFHNHDHCKNIIFSQECCNNPQTVPITNQQLNQLITLLNSLISAVAAFFANPNNANKLVLIDLFNQFLDLLNSLPSSPEGNYLKQLIQSILTILQSPNPNLGQLAVLLQQFYSALAQFFFSLIINPSSLQLLLNLLIQLINATPGPTGPTGPTG
;
A
#
# COMPACT_ATOMS: atom_id res chain seq x y z
N MET A 1 7.26 -33.13 13.54
CA MET A 1 6.77 -31.82 14.02
C MET A 1 8.00 -30.94 14.10
N GLU A 2 8.24 -30.15 13.04
CA GLU A 2 9.42 -29.31 12.93
C GLU A 2 9.35 -28.13 13.91
N ASN A 3 10.47 -27.94 14.60
CA ASN A 3 10.69 -27.00 15.68
C ASN A 3 11.11 -25.65 15.09
N ASN A 4 10.28 -24.62 15.26
CA ASN A 4 10.59 -23.26 14.83
C ASN A 4 11.55 -22.61 15.85
N ASN A 5 12.81 -22.49 15.45
CA ASN A 5 13.87 -21.95 16.29
C ASN A 5 13.90 -20.42 16.19
N CYS A 6 13.15 -19.73 17.06
CA CYS A 6 13.16 -18.26 17.16
C CYS A 6 13.79 -17.76 18.47
N PHE A 7 14.84 -18.38 19.02
CA PHE A 7 15.48 -17.84 20.23
C PHE A 7 16.98 -18.18 20.32
N HIS A 8 17.84 -17.31 19.77
CA HIS A 8 19.23 -17.20 20.27
C HIS A 8 19.90 -15.88 19.87
N ASN A 9 19.46 -14.76 20.44
CA ASN A 9 20.32 -13.68 20.95
C ASN A 9 19.46 -12.45 21.29
N HIS A 10 19.18 -12.31 22.58
CA HIS A 10 18.94 -10.99 23.16
C HIS A 10 20.25 -10.21 23.12
N ASP A 11 20.23 -9.02 22.51
CA ASP A 11 20.92 -7.82 23.05
C ASP A 11 20.77 -6.57 22.16
N HIS A 12 20.17 -6.65 20.97
CA HIS A 12 20.19 -5.52 20.00
C HIS A 12 18.84 -4.80 19.81
N CYS A 13 17.91 -4.86 20.77
CA CYS A 13 16.69 -4.03 20.75
C CYS A 13 16.94 -2.68 21.44
N LYS A 14 17.88 -1.89 20.90
CA LYS A 14 18.10 -0.52 21.34
C LYS A 14 18.13 0.40 20.13
N ASN A 15 17.08 1.22 20.06
CA ASN A 15 16.98 2.47 19.32
C ASN A 15 16.70 2.37 17.80
N ILE A 16 15.42 2.26 17.45
CA ILE A 16 14.56 3.16 16.64
C ILE A 16 13.13 2.65 16.90
N ILE A 17 12.10 3.47 16.69
CA ILE A 17 10.66 3.29 16.97
C ILE A 17 10.03 2.08 16.22
N PHE A 18 10.56 0.89 16.44
CA PHE A 18 10.15 -0.41 15.91
C PHE A 18 10.60 -1.48 16.92
N SER A 19 9.99 -1.48 18.10
CA SER A 19 10.30 -2.45 19.14
C SER A 19 9.18 -3.49 19.25
N GLN A 20 9.50 -4.70 18.81
CA GLN A 20 9.13 -5.94 19.49
C GLN A 20 7.63 -6.31 19.66
N GLU A 21 6.88 -6.29 18.55
CA GLU A 21 6.05 -7.46 18.17
C GLU A 21 6.84 -8.43 17.25
N CYS A 22 8.18 -8.36 17.33
CA CYS A 22 9.22 -8.97 16.49
C CYS A 22 9.33 -10.51 16.50
N CYS A 23 8.28 -11.27 16.79
CA CYS A 23 8.27 -12.73 16.57
C CYS A 23 6.86 -13.33 16.39
N ASN A 24 5.82 -12.51 16.31
CA ASN A 24 4.45 -13.03 16.23
C ASN A 24 3.51 -12.06 15.51
N ASN A 25 3.89 -11.60 14.32
CA ASN A 25 2.87 -11.31 13.33
C ASN A 25 2.57 -12.65 12.66
N PRO A 26 1.53 -13.40 13.05
CA PRO A 26 1.19 -14.60 12.30
C PRO A 26 0.90 -14.09 10.89
N GLN A 27 1.74 -14.46 9.92
CA GLN A 27 1.38 -14.25 8.52
C GLN A 27 0.08 -15.03 8.34
N THR A 28 -1.04 -14.32 8.30
CA THR A 28 -2.37 -14.91 8.38
C THR A 28 -3.04 -14.98 7.02
N VAL A 29 -2.53 -14.21 6.05
CA VAL A 29 -3.13 -14.06 4.73
C VAL A 29 -2.34 -14.88 3.73
N PRO A 30 -2.76 -16.12 3.41
CA PRO A 30 -2.16 -16.85 2.31
C PRO A 30 -2.44 -16.12 0.98
N ILE A 31 -1.41 -16.06 0.15
CA ILE A 31 -1.45 -15.49 -1.19
C ILE A 31 -0.76 -16.44 -2.16
N THR A 32 -1.35 -16.64 -3.33
CA THR A 32 -0.74 -17.46 -4.39
C THR A 32 0.30 -16.65 -5.17
N ASN A 33 1.25 -17.33 -5.83
CA ASN A 33 2.22 -16.67 -6.71
C ASN A 33 1.54 -15.84 -7.82
N GLN A 34 0.39 -16.30 -8.32
CA GLN A 34 -0.40 -15.57 -9.31
C GLN A 34 -0.96 -14.26 -8.73
N GLN A 35 -1.59 -14.32 -7.55
CA GLN A 35 -2.11 -13.15 -6.85
C GLN A 35 -1.00 -12.17 -6.46
N LEU A 36 0.17 -12.69 -6.05
CA LEU A 36 1.33 -11.86 -5.73
C LEU A 36 1.85 -11.13 -6.99
N ASN A 37 1.93 -11.82 -8.13
CA ASN A 37 2.34 -11.18 -9.38
C ASN A 37 1.32 -10.13 -9.83
N GLN A 38 0.02 -10.42 -9.70
CA GLN A 38 -1.05 -9.46 -9.95
C GLN A 38 -0.94 -8.23 -9.03
N LEU A 39 -0.66 -8.42 -7.74
CA LEU A 39 -0.42 -7.32 -6.79
C LEU A 39 0.73 -6.44 -7.25
N ILE A 40 1.86 -7.05 -7.64
CA ILE A 40 3.05 -6.33 -8.12
C ILE A 40 2.74 -5.52 -9.37
N THR A 41 2.03 -6.10 -10.34
CA THR A 41 1.62 -5.40 -11.57
C THR A 41 0.70 -4.22 -11.24
N LEU A 42 -0.30 -4.44 -10.37
CA LEU A 42 -1.24 -3.39 -9.96
C LEU A 42 -0.52 -2.23 -9.25
N LEU A 43 0.43 -2.53 -8.37
CA LEU A 43 1.22 -1.49 -7.70
C LEU A 43 2.05 -0.67 -8.70
N ASN A 44 2.69 -1.32 -9.68
CA ASN A 44 3.42 -0.61 -10.73
C ASN A 44 2.52 0.30 -11.57
N SER A 45 1.36 -0.19 -11.99
CA SER A 45 0.37 0.61 -12.70
C SER A 45 -0.15 1.76 -11.85
N LEU A 46 -0.37 1.53 -10.55
CA LEU A 46 -0.85 2.55 -9.62
C LEU A 46 0.19 3.66 -9.41
N ILE A 47 1.48 3.33 -9.31
CA ILE A 47 2.57 4.32 -9.22
C ILE A 47 2.49 5.30 -10.40
N SER A 48 2.40 4.76 -11.62
CA SER A 48 2.35 5.59 -12.83
C SER A 48 1.05 6.41 -12.92
N ALA A 49 -0.09 5.79 -12.59
CA ALA A 49 -1.40 6.44 -12.68
C ALA A 49 -1.57 7.55 -11.62
N VAL A 50 -1.08 7.35 -10.40
CA VAL A 50 -1.11 8.36 -9.34
C VAL A 50 -0.29 9.58 -9.76
N ALA A 51 0.95 9.36 -10.21
CA ALA A 51 1.80 10.46 -10.70
C ALA A 51 1.15 11.22 -11.86
N ALA A 52 0.58 10.51 -12.85
CA ALA A 52 -0.09 11.12 -13.99
C ALA A 52 -1.34 11.92 -13.59
N PHE A 53 -2.14 11.41 -12.64
CA PHE A 53 -3.34 12.08 -12.17
C PHE A 53 -3.04 13.36 -11.39
N PHE A 54 -2.04 13.34 -10.48
CA PHE A 54 -1.66 14.55 -9.76
C PHE A 54 -0.97 15.59 -10.66
N ALA A 55 -0.24 15.15 -11.69
CA ALA A 55 0.31 16.05 -12.70
C ALA A 55 -0.78 16.66 -13.60
N ASN A 56 -1.83 15.91 -13.92
CA ASN A 56 -2.93 16.34 -14.77
C ASN A 56 -4.25 15.63 -14.37
N PRO A 57 -5.10 16.23 -13.52
CA PRO A 57 -6.31 15.61 -13.00
C PRO A 57 -7.48 15.67 -14.00
N ASN A 58 -7.27 15.13 -15.21
CA ASN A 58 -8.29 15.04 -16.25
C ASN A 58 -9.13 13.75 -16.13
N ASN A 59 -10.24 13.67 -16.88
CA ASN A 59 -11.12 12.52 -16.86
C ASN A 59 -10.43 11.20 -17.23
N ALA A 60 -9.49 11.20 -18.17
CA ALA A 60 -8.79 9.98 -18.57
C ALA A 60 -7.93 9.42 -17.43
N ASN A 61 -7.11 10.27 -16.81
CA ASN A 61 -6.27 9.89 -15.67
C ASN A 61 -7.11 9.47 -14.46
N LYS A 62 -8.24 10.16 -14.25
CA LYS A 62 -9.22 9.80 -13.21
C LYS A 62 -9.78 8.39 -13.42
N LEU A 63 -10.19 8.08 -14.65
CA LEU A 63 -10.75 6.77 -15.00
C LEU A 63 -9.72 5.66 -14.84
N VAL A 64 -8.46 5.89 -15.23
CA VAL A 64 -7.37 4.92 -15.01
C VAL A 64 -7.19 4.63 -13.53
N LEU A 65 -7.19 5.65 -12.66
CA LEU A 65 -7.11 5.42 -11.21
C LEU A 65 -8.32 4.64 -10.68
N ILE A 66 -9.54 4.99 -11.10
CA ILE A 66 -10.76 4.28 -10.70
C ILE A 66 -10.65 2.80 -11.10
N ASP A 67 -10.26 2.52 -12.33
CA ASP A 67 -10.11 1.15 -12.83
C ASP A 67 -9.07 0.36 -12.01
N LEU A 68 -7.90 0.94 -11.76
CA LEU A 68 -6.86 0.30 -10.95
C LEU A 68 -7.29 0.04 -9.51
N PHE A 69 -7.98 0.98 -8.87
CA PHE A 69 -8.52 0.78 -7.52
C PHE A 69 -9.61 -0.30 -7.49
N ASN A 70 -10.43 -0.43 -8.54
CA ASN A 70 -11.38 -1.53 -8.67
C ASN A 70 -10.68 -2.88 -8.85
N GLN A 71 -9.65 -2.96 -9.70
CA GLN A 71 -8.85 -4.18 -9.84
C GLN A 71 -8.13 -4.56 -8.54
N PHE A 72 -7.67 -3.57 -7.77
CA PHE A 72 -7.09 -3.80 -6.45
C PHE A 72 -8.13 -4.33 -5.46
N LEU A 73 -9.34 -3.78 -5.49
CA LEU A 73 -10.46 -4.25 -4.67
C LEU A 73 -10.84 -5.70 -5.00
N ASP A 74 -10.89 -6.06 -6.29
CA ASP A 74 -11.14 -7.42 -6.77
C ASP A 74 -10.08 -8.40 -6.25
N LEU A 75 -8.79 -8.03 -6.35
CA LEU A 75 -7.70 -8.82 -5.78
C LEU A 75 -7.89 -9.03 -4.27
N LEU A 76 -8.21 -7.98 -3.51
CA LEU A 76 -8.45 -8.11 -2.06
C LEU A 76 -9.69 -8.95 -1.74
N ASN A 77 -10.67 -9.03 -2.64
CA ASN A 77 -11.84 -9.90 -2.48
C ASN A 77 -11.55 -11.36 -2.82
N SER A 78 -10.56 -11.62 -3.68
CA SER A 78 -10.05 -12.96 -3.95
C SER A 78 -9.21 -13.53 -2.79
N LEU A 79 -8.63 -12.66 -1.96
CA LEU A 79 -7.85 -13.05 -0.79
C LEU A 79 -8.76 -13.38 0.40
N PRO A 80 -8.31 -14.26 1.33
CA PRO A 80 -9.05 -14.53 2.55
C PRO A 80 -9.22 -13.25 3.38
N SER A 81 -10.35 -13.17 4.09
CA SER A 81 -10.70 -11.99 4.86
C SER A 81 -9.75 -11.82 6.04
N SER A 82 -9.16 -10.62 6.16
CA SER A 82 -8.28 -10.22 7.25
C SER A 82 -8.62 -8.81 7.73
N PRO A 83 -8.29 -8.44 8.98
CA PRO A 83 -8.54 -7.08 9.48
C PRO A 83 -7.88 -6.02 8.60
N GLU A 84 -6.61 -6.25 8.24
CA GLU A 84 -5.80 -5.37 7.39
C GLU A 84 -6.38 -5.28 5.98
N GLY A 85 -6.78 -6.42 5.40
CA GLY A 85 -7.43 -6.47 4.09
C GLY A 85 -8.77 -5.73 4.09
N ASN A 86 -9.58 -5.89 5.14
CA ASN A 86 -10.86 -5.21 5.28
C ASN A 86 -10.69 -3.69 5.44
N TYR A 87 -9.70 -3.25 6.21
CA TYR A 87 -9.38 -1.82 6.32
C TYR A 87 -8.92 -1.23 4.99
N LEU A 88 -8.09 -1.95 4.21
CA LEU A 88 -7.72 -1.54 2.86
C LEU A 88 -8.93 -1.40 1.94
N LYS A 89 -9.88 -2.35 1.98
CA LYS A 89 -11.13 -2.27 1.18
C LYS A 89 -11.93 -1.00 1.53
N GLN A 90 -11.99 -0.62 2.80
CA GLN A 90 -12.68 0.60 3.24
C GLN A 90 -11.98 1.88 2.74
N LEU A 91 -10.64 1.90 2.81
CA LEU A 91 -9.84 3.01 2.29
C LEU A 91 -9.99 3.15 0.77
N ILE A 92 -9.93 2.05 0.03
CA ILE A 92 -10.14 2.03 -1.43
C ILE A 92 -11.53 2.57 -1.78
N GLN A 93 -12.57 2.14 -1.09
CA GLN A 93 -13.94 2.66 -1.31
C GLN A 93 -14.04 4.17 -1.04
N SER A 94 -13.35 4.65 0.00
CA SER A 94 -13.31 6.09 0.31
C SER A 94 -12.58 6.86 -0.80
N ILE A 95 -11.47 6.33 -1.32
CA ILE A 95 -10.73 6.91 -2.45
C ILE A 95 -11.60 6.93 -3.72
N LEU A 96 -12.25 5.81 -4.04
CA LEU A 96 -13.15 5.70 -5.18
C LEU A 96 -14.30 6.72 -5.10
N THR A 97 -14.86 6.95 -3.91
CA THR A 97 -15.92 7.94 -3.69
C THR A 97 -15.44 9.36 -4.05
N ILE A 98 -14.22 9.74 -3.64
CA ILE A 98 -13.64 11.03 -4.02
C ILE A 98 -13.39 11.07 -5.53
N LEU A 99 -12.78 10.04 -6.11
CA LEU A 99 -12.49 9.99 -7.53
C LEU A 99 -13.76 10.03 -8.38
N GLN A 100 -14.85 9.40 -7.96
CA GLN A 100 -16.14 9.41 -8.67
C GLN A 100 -16.83 10.78 -8.61
N SER A 101 -16.49 11.61 -7.62
CA SER A 101 -17.05 12.96 -7.52
C SER A 101 -16.71 13.81 -8.75
N PRO A 102 -17.61 14.74 -9.15
CA PRO A 102 -17.39 15.59 -10.33
C PRO A 102 -16.18 16.52 -10.15
N ASN A 103 -15.93 16.97 -8.92
CA ASN A 103 -14.77 17.78 -8.55
C ASN A 103 -14.02 17.10 -7.38
N PRO A 104 -13.09 16.17 -7.65
CA PRO A 104 -12.36 15.47 -6.60
C PRO A 104 -11.49 16.45 -5.78
N ASN A 105 -11.60 16.40 -4.46
CA ASN A 105 -10.72 17.17 -3.58
C ASN A 105 -9.35 16.49 -3.51
N LEU A 106 -8.36 17.04 -4.22
CA LEU A 106 -7.01 16.47 -4.31
C LEU A 106 -6.28 16.44 -2.96
N GLY A 107 -6.54 17.41 -2.07
CA GLY A 107 -5.96 17.41 -0.72
C GLY A 107 -6.51 16.26 0.13
N GLN A 108 -7.83 16.04 0.10
CA GLN A 108 -8.46 14.92 0.79
C GLN A 108 -8.05 13.57 0.17
N LEU A 109 -7.94 13.50 -1.15
CA LEU A 109 -7.43 12.32 -1.85
C LEU A 109 -6.00 11.99 -1.41
N ALA A 110 -5.11 12.98 -1.35
CA ALA A 110 -3.73 12.77 -0.90
C ALA A 110 -3.69 12.22 0.53
N VAL A 111 -4.51 12.75 1.45
CA VAL A 111 -4.60 12.22 2.82
C VAL A 111 -5.08 10.77 2.84
N LEU A 112 -6.13 10.42 2.08
CA LEU A 112 -6.60 9.04 1.99
C LEU A 112 -5.55 8.10 1.37
N LEU A 113 -4.82 8.56 0.37
CA LEU A 113 -3.72 7.80 -0.24
C LEU A 113 -2.61 7.52 0.78
N GLN A 114 -2.24 8.50 1.61
CA GLN A 114 -1.26 8.29 2.69
C GLN A 114 -1.74 7.24 3.71
N GLN A 115 -3.03 7.26 4.08
CA GLN A 115 -3.61 6.21 4.93
C GLN A 115 -3.61 4.84 4.24
N PHE A 116 -3.95 4.80 2.96
CA PHE A 116 -3.86 3.61 2.13
C PHE A 116 -2.43 3.05 2.11
N TYR A 117 -1.40 3.88 1.96
CA TYR A 117 0.00 3.43 1.97
C TYR A 117 0.42 2.85 3.33
N SER A 118 0.01 3.47 4.43
CA SER A 118 0.27 2.93 5.77
C SER A 118 -0.43 1.60 6.01
N ALA A 119 -1.71 1.50 5.63
CA ALA A 119 -2.48 0.25 5.70
C ALA A 119 -1.88 -0.85 4.82
N LEU A 120 -1.38 -0.46 3.64
CA LEU A 120 -0.80 -1.36 2.67
C LEU A 120 0.51 -1.95 3.18
N ALA A 121 1.33 -1.16 3.87
CA ALA A 121 2.52 -1.67 4.57
C ALA A 121 2.14 -2.75 5.59
N GLN A 122 1.15 -2.48 6.45
CA GLN A 122 0.68 -3.44 7.46
C GLN A 122 0.16 -4.72 6.81
N PHE A 123 -0.60 -4.59 5.72
CA PHE A 123 -1.08 -5.72 4.95
C PHE A 123 0.06 -6.56 4.37
N PHE A 124 1.12 -5.95 3.84
CA PHE A 124 2.28 -6.69 3.33
C PHE A 124 2.96 -7.55 4.39
N PHE A 125 3.06 -7.04 5.63
CA PHE A 125 3.58 -7.83 6.76
C PHE A 125 2.66 -8.99 7.17
N SER A 126 1.37 -8.91 6.85
CA SER A 126 0.37 -9.96 7.12
C SER A 126 0.34 -11.08 6.07
N LEU A 127 0.88 -10.82 4.87
CA LEU A 127 0.94 -11.80 3.79
C LEU A 127 1.92 -12.94 4.10
N ILE A 128 1.52 -14.18 3.81
CA ILE A 128 2.40 -15.37 3.84
C ILE A 128 3.26 -15.36 2.57
N ILE A 129 4.40 -14.66 2.61
CA ILE A 129 5.34 -14.50 1.49
C ILE A 129 6.80 -14.61 1.95
N ASN A 130 7.69 -14.86 0.98
CA ASN A 130 9.13 -14.86 1.19
C ASN A 130 9.68 -13.45 1.44
N PRO A 131 10.78 -13.31 2.20
CA PRO A 131 11.36 -12.00 2.54
C PRO A 131 11.76 -11.17 1.32
N SER A 132 12.23 -11.80 0.23
CA SER A 132 12.57 -11.10 -1.02
C SER A 132 11.34 -10.49 -1.69
N SER A 133 10.20 -11.18 -1.65
CA SER A 133 8.93 -10.67 -2.16
C SER A 133 8.42 -9.50 -1.33
N LEU A 134 8.55 -9.58 0.00
CA LEU A 134 8.20 -8.48 0.90
C LEU A 134 9.03 -7.23 0.61
N GLN A 135 10.35 -7.38 0.45
CA GLN A 135 11.23 -6.26 0.12
C GLN A 135 10.85 -5.59 -1.20
N LEU A 136 10.49 -6.37 -2.23
CA LEU A 136 10.01 -5.83 -3.50
C LEU A 136 8.73 -5.00 -3.30
N LEU A 137 7.76 -5.53 -2.56
CA LEU A 137 6.51 -4.83 -2.27
C LEU A 137 6.74 -3.51 -1.50
N LEU A 138 7.63 -3.53 -0.50
CA LEU A 138 8.01 -2.32 0.25
C LEU A 138 8.72 -1.29 -0.65
N ASN A 139 9.56 -1.73 -1.59
CA ASN A 139 10.18 -0.82 -2.55
C ASN A 139 9.15 -0.18 -3.49
N LEU A 140 8.15 -0.94 -3.94
CA LEU A 140 7.03 -0.40 -4.73
C LEU A 140 6.19 0.58 -3.90
N LEU A 141 5.98 0.30 -2.62
CA LEU A 141 5.28 1.22 -1.72
C LEU A 141 6.00 2.57 -1.61
N ILE A 142 7.32 2.55 -1.45
CA ILE A 142 8.12 3.79 -1.39
C ILE A 142 7.98 4.59 -2.69
N GLN A 143 8.02 3.93 -3.85
CA GLN A 143 7.79 4.60 -5.14
C GLN A 143 6.39 5.20 -5.23
N LEU A 144 5.38 4.50 -4.72
CA LEU A 144 3.99 4.96 -4.71
C LEU A 144 3.78 6.18 -3.80
N ILE A 145 4.44 6.19 -2.64
CA ILE A 145 4.47 7.35 -1.74
C ILE A 145 5.11 8.54 -2.46
N ASN A 146 6.25 8.35 -3.12
CA ASN A 146 6.96 9.41 -3.85
C ASN A 146 6.19 9.91 -5.09
N ALA A 147 5.32 9.08 -5.68
CA ALA A 147 4.45 9.47 -6.78
C ALA A 147 3.30 10.40 -6.34
N THR A 148 2.98 10.40 -5.05
CA THR A 148 1.98 11.31 -4.50
C THR A 148 2.69 12.61 -4.08
N PRO A 149 2.28 13.77 -4.60
CA PRO A 149 2.78 15.03 -4.08
C PRO A 149 2.50 15.07 -2.57
N GLY A 150 3.54 15.25 -1.77
CA GLY A 150 3.36 15.48 -0.34
C GLY A 150 2.50 16.74 -0.10
N PRO A 151 2.02 16.96 1.13
CA PRO A 151 1.52 18.29 1.48
C PRO A 151 2.64 19.27 1.12
N THR A 152 2.39 20.16 0.17
CA THR A 152 3.35 21.19 -0.23
C THR A 152 3.74 21.97 1.02
N GLY A 153 4.87 21.61 1.63
CA GLY A 153 5.69 22.61 2.30
C GLY A 153 6.07 23.64 1.26
N PRO A 154 6.12 24.95 1.60
CA PRO A 154 6.49 25.97 0.64
C PRO A 154 7.81 25.55 0.00
N THR A 155 7.79 25.33 -1.31
CA THR A 155 9.03 25.17 -2.08
C THR A 155 9.78 26.48 -1.89
N GLY A 156 10.84 26.44 -1.09
CA GLY A 156 11.73 27.58 -0.95
C GLY A 156 12.18 28.02 -2.35
N PRO A 157 12.24 29.32 -2.63
CA PRO A 157 12.65 29.80 -3.94
C PRO A 157 14.00 29.16 -4.29
N THR A 158 14.05 28.48 -5.44
CA THR A 158 15.31 28.02 -6.00
C THR A 158 15.92 29.19 -6.75
N GLY A 159 16.90 29.84 -6.14
CA GLY A 159 17.77 30.84 -6.78
C GLY A 159 17.28 32.27 -6.70
#